data_AF-A0A4R0W6G9-F1
#
_entry.id   AF-A0A4R0W6G9-F1
#
_cell.length_a   1.000
_cell.length_b   1.000
_cell.length_c   1.000
_cell.angle_alpha   90.00
_cell.angle_beta   90.00
_cell.angle_gamma   90.00
#
_symmetry.space_group_name_H-M   'P 1'
#
loop_
_entity.id
_entity.type
_entity.pdbx_description
1 polymer ?
#
loop_
_entity_poly.entity_id
_entity_poly.type
_entity_poly.pdbx_seq_one_letter_code
_entity_poly.pdbx_strand_id
1 'polypeptide(L)'
;MTTLTILRGLPGSGKSTWARKHVDSNTVIVSLDGLREMMAGGRQAWHETMNPQLNRILVRQAHTIISDLLAKGVNVISDSQHVNPRFCVDEVQIAVRHKAHVETFTFNTPLDELLERNRIRVESDRVPEKYLRTQYETWHGCLERDSRWVNVRVMKTDGVYRMNPMGETVMVDVGLLWDGNARTVDDAEMGYTAASSNGRDATGTVRLDMPSLKDGVKWTLDRYSKWLEQGAHTTEDGFADFSADGSNLLDIMRDSDNVHVRPVKGETDVYACNFSRDAFKNQRWDEYSSKARGLFLDGNGRVVARGFEKFFNLGENEQTTRENIDKRLKFPVRVERKENGFLGLVSARGDGSWRFWSKSGQTDYSYLIQRLFKETLDGGQEQALWNIVHDADVTLAFEVIDQESDRHIVKYDTSQLVFLHAIGNTVDFHIDHDADKLIDMDGFFARPEVLGVFQSDEEREALWSMLDEERHDSTREGVVVYDADGYMFKLKSDYYLEVKSLRTMLKRTVLHDRPIADNDHSERAEKARWVLSHANMNRLVYTRKAFNERDVDMEYVGDLLAVEGPATPDVSPGDAYRRTHAKGRRPDGKNRKNIR
;
A
#
# COMPACT_ATOMS: atom_id res chain seq x y z
N MET A 1 -19.97 7.65 -16.34
CA MET A 1 -19.18 7.47 -17.59
C MET A 1 -19.71 6.23 -18.27
N THR A 2 -19.91 6.24 -19.59
CA THR A 2 -20.40 5.06 -20.33
C THR A 2 -19.25 4.08 -20.55
N THR A 3 -19.45 2.81 -20.25
CA THR A 3 -18.39 1.79 -20.30
C THR A 3 -18.75 0.62 -21.22
N LEU A 4 -17.78 0.18 -22.01
CA LEU A 4 -17.78 -1.11 -22.72
C LEU A 4 -16.82 -2.06 -21.99
N THR A 5 -17.36 -3.13 -21.40
CA THR A 5 -16.58 -4.20 -20.78
C THR A 5 -16.46 -5.38 -21.75
N ILE A 6 -15.25 -5.69 -22.20
CA ILE A 6 -14.96 -6.78 -23.14
C ILE A 6 -14.51 -8.02 -22.35
N LEU A 7 -15.26 -9.12 -22.44
CA LEU A 7 -14.85 -10.37 -21.81
C LEU A 7 -13.95 -11.18 -22.74
N ARG A 8 -12.82 -11.68 -22.22
CA ARG A 8 -11.85 -12.51 -22.95
C ARG A 8 -11.69 -13.86 -22.28
N GLY A 9 -11.87 -14.95 -23.02
CA GLY A 9 -11.63 -16.29 -22.47
C GLY A 9 -12.32 -17.40 -23.23
N LEU A 10 -11.84 -18.63 -23.03
CA LEU A 10 -12.33 -19.80 -23.73
C LEU A 10 -13.73 -20.24 -23.27
N PRO A 11 -14.49 -21.01 -24.07
CA PRO A 11 -15.72 -21.62 -23.59
C PRO A 11 -15.41 -22.50 -22.36
N GLY A 12 -16.18 -22.35 -21.29
CA GLY A 12 -15.91 -23.02 -20.00
C GLY A 12 -15.38 -22.07 -18.93
N SER A 13 -14.84 -20.92 -19.31
CA SER A 13 -14.08 -20.07 -18.38
C SER A 13 -14.91 -19.32 -17.34
N GLY A 14 -16.22 -19.17 -17.58
CA GLY A 14 -17.16 -18.52 -16.65
C GLY A 14 -17.64 -17.12 -17.06
N LYS A 15 -17.23 -16.61 -18.23
CA LYS A 15 -17.63 -15.29 -18.79
C LYS A 15 -19.11 -14.95 -18.61
N SER A 16 -20.02 -15.74 -19.18
CA SER A 16 -21.46 -15.47 -19.11
C SER A 16 -22.03 -15.50 -17.69
N THR A 17 -21.42 -16.28 -16.79
CA THR A 17 -21.79 -16.30 -15.37
C THR A 17 -21.32 -15.04 -14.66
N TRP A 18 -20.11 -14.57 -14.98
CA TRP A 18 -19.60 -13.29 -14.50
C TRP A 18 -20.45 -12.14 -15.03
N ALA A 19 -20.71 -12.09 -16.35
CA ALA A 19 -21.52 -11.04 -16.98
C ALA A 19 -22.86 -10.85 -16.27
N ARG A 20 -23.61 -11.94 -16.05
CA ARG A 20 -24.92 -11.89 -15.37
C ARG A 20 -24.87 -11.40 -13.93
N LYS A 21 -23.74 -11.56 -13.24
CA LYS A 21 -23.55 -11.06 -11.86
C LYS A 21 -23.14 -9.60 -11.81
N HIS A 22 -22.66 -9.03 -12.91
CA HIS A 22 -22.11 -7.67 -12.99
C HIS A 22 -23.00 -6.73 -13.81
N VAL A 23 -24.25 -7.12 -14.08
CA VAL A 23 -25.26 -6.23 -14.66
C VAL A 23 -25.94 -5.44 -13.56
N ASP A 24 -26.09 -4.14 -13.79
CA ASP A 24 -26.92 -3.23 -13.01
C ASP A 24 -28.10 -2.68 -13.85
N SER A 25 -28.80 -1.67 -13.33
CA SER A 25 -29.96 -1.08 -14.00
C SER A 25 -29.65 -0.34 -15.31
N ASN A 26 -28.38 -0.04 -15.62
CA ASN A 26 -27.94 0.67 -16.82
C ASN A 26 -26.96 -0.16 -17.67
N THR A 27 -26.92 -1.48 -17.47
CA THR A 27 -25.96 -2.36 -18.15
C THR A 27 -26.67 -3.41 -18.98
N VAL A 28 -26.22 -3.61 -20.22
CA VAL A 28 -26.77 -4.62 -21.14
C VAL A 28 -25.67 -5.59 -21.56
N ILE A 29 -25.97 -6.89 -21.50
CA ILE A 29 -25.08 -7.93 -22.04
C ILE A 29 -25.39 -8.11 -23.52
N VAL A 30 -24.38 -7.93 -24.37
CA VAL A 30 -24.44 -8.33 -25.78
C VAL A 30 -23.61 -9.60 -25.93
N SER A 31 -24.29 -10.73 -26.14
CA SER A 31 -23.65 -12.05 -26.26
C SER A 31 -23.77 -12.59 -27.68
N LEU A 32 -22.63 -12.94 -28.30
CA LEU A 32 -22.68 -13.62 -29.59
C LEU A 32 -23.39 -14.98 -29.49
N ASP A 33 -23.24 -15.69 -28.37
CA ASP A 33 -23.95 -16.95 -28.14
C ASP A 33 -25.48 -16.72 -28.06
N GLY A 34 -25.92 -15.69 -27.35
CA GLY A 34 -27.35 -15.32 -27.29
C GLY A 34 -27.90 -14.93 -28.67
N LEU A 35 -27.14 -14.18 -29.47
CA LEU A 35 -27.55 -13.83 -30.82
C LEU A 35 -27.62 -15.03 -31.77
N ARG A 36 -26.72 -16.02 -31.62
CA ARG A 36 -26.79 -17.29 -32.37
C ARG A 36 -28.09 -18.04 -32.07
N GLU A 37 -28.45 -18.13 -30.79
CA GLU A 37 -29.70 -18.75 -30.36
C GLU A 37 -30.92 -18.02 -30.94
N MET A 38 -30.92 -16.68 -30.92
CA MET A 38 -32.00 -15.89 -31.53
C MET A 38 -32.12 -16.07 -33.05
N MET A 39 -31.00 -16.16 -33.78
CA MET A 39 -31.02 -16.24 -35.24
C MET A 39 -31.37 -17.64 -35.77
N ALA A 40 -31.02 -18.71 -35.06
CA ALA A 40 -31.18 -20.09 -35.52
C ALA A 40 -32.10 -20.96 -34.64
N GLY A 41 -32.68 -20.40 -33.58
CA GLY A 41 -33.53 -21.16 -32.64
C GLY A 41 -32.76 -22.12 -31.72
N GLY A 42 -31.42 -22.06 -31.74
CA GLY A 42 -30.54 -22.87 -30.90
C GLY A 42 -29.10 -22.95 -31.43
N ARG A 43 -28.14 -23.24 -30.54
CA ARG A 43 -26.71 -23.31 -30.89
C ARG A 43 -26.38 -24.47 -31.85
N GLN A 44 -27.01 -25.62 -31.65
CA GLN A 44 -26.82 -26.78 -32.54
C GLN A 44 -27.27 -26.47 -33.96
N ALA A 45 -28.47 -25.91 -34.12
CA ALA A 45 -29.00 -25.48 -35.42
C ALA A 45 -28.13 -24.39 -36.06
N TRP A 46 -27.57 -23.48 -35.26
CA TRP A 46 -26.59 -22.51 -35.76
C TRP A 46 -25.36 -23.21 -36.35
N HIS A 47 -24.76 -24.18 -35.65
CA HIS A 47 -23.57 -24.88 -36.13
C HIS A 47 -23.81 -25.69 -37.42
N GLU A 48 -25.01 -26.22 -37.62
CA GLU A 48 -25.41 -26.95 -38.83
C GLU A 48 -25.63 -26.05 -40.04
N THR A 49 -26.10 -24.80 -39.81
CA THR A 49 -26.44 -23.83 -40.87
C THR A 49 -25.38 -22.76 -41.10
N MET A 50 -24.36 -22.72 -40.25
CA MET A 50 -23.34 -21.68 -40.24
C MET A 50 -22.52 -21.66 -41.53
N ASN A 51 -22.37 -20.46 -42.08
CA ASN A 51 -21.38 -20.15 -43.10
C ASN A 51 -20.71 -18.79 -42.82
N PRO A 52 -19.57 -18.47 -43.46
CA PRO A 52 -18.84 -17.23 -43.20
C PRO A 52 -19.65 -15.95 -43.40
N GLN A 53 -20.62 -15.92 -44.34
CA GLN A 53 -21.47 -14.75 -44.56
C GLN A 53 -22.46 -14.56 -43.40
N LEU A 54 -23.07 -15.65 -42.93
CA LEU A 54 -23.99 -15.62 -41.78
C LEU A 54 -23.27 -15.19 -40.49
N ASN A 55 -22.03 -15.63 -40.27
CA ASN A 55 -21.20 -15.16 -39.16
C ASN A 55 -20.94 -13.65 -39.23
N ARG A 56 -20.63 -13.12 -40.42
CA ARG A 56 -20.40 -11.68 -40.62
C ARG A 56 -21.65 -10.88 -40.29
N ILE A 57 -22.82 -11.39 -40.65
CA ILE A 57 -24.10 -10.76 -40.31
C ILE A 57 -24.29 -10.75 -38.78
N LEU A 58 -24.08 -11.88 -38.10
CA LEU A 58 -24.18 -11.98 -36.65
C LEU A 58 -23.29 -10.95 -35.93
N VAL A 59 -22.00 -10.91 -36.28
CA VAL A 59 -21.03 -9.98 -35.67
C VAL A 59 -21.40 -8.54 -35.97
N ARG A 60 -21.83 -8.23 -37.20
CA ARG A 60 -22.31 -6.89 -37.55
C ARG A 60 -23.52 -6.47 -36.70
N GLN A 61 -24.48 -7.37 -36.46
CA GLN A 61 -25.63 -7.08 -35.61
C GLN A 61 -25.20 -6.80 -34.16
N ALA A 62 -24.30 -7.63 -33.62
CA ALA A 62 -23.73 -7.41 -32.28
C ALA A 62 -23.08 -6.02 -32.19
N HIS A 63 -22.23 -5.66 -33.16
CA HIS A 63 -21.55 -4.37 -33.20
C HIS A 63 -22.54 -3.19 -33.32
N THR A 64 -23.59 -3.33 -34.13
CA THR A 64 -24.65 -2.31 -34.24
C THR A 64 -25.35 -2.12 -32.90
N ILE A 65 -25.73 -3.20 -32.20
CA ILE A 65 -26.36 -3.14 -30.88
C ILE A 65 -25.44 -2.45 -29.87
N ILE A 66 -24.16 -2.85 -29.79
CA ILE A 66 -23.17 -2.23 -28.91
C ILE A 66 -23.08 -0.72 -29.21
N SER A 67 -22.98 -0.35 -30.49
CA SER A 67 -22.86 1.05 -30.93
C SER A 67 -24.06 1.90 -30.49
N ASP A 68 -25.28 1.41 -30.72
CA ASP A 68 -26.51 2.14 -30.41
C ASP A 68 -26.74 2.26 -28.89
N LEU A 69 -26.33 1.27 -28.11
CA LEU A 69 -26.39 1.30 -26.64
C LEU A 69 -25.41 2.31 -26.06
N LEU A 70 -24.16 2.28 -26.50
CA LEU A 70 -23.13 3.24 -26.05
C LEU A 70 -23.52 4.68 -26.44
N ALA A 71 -24.08 4.89 -27.64
CA ALA A 71 -24.59 6.19 -28.07
C ALA A 71 -25.69 6.76 -27.16
N LYS A 72 -26.46 5.89 -26.49
CA LYS A 72 -27.51 6.25 -25.53
C LYS A 72 -27.01 6.38 -24.08
N GLY A 73 -25.71 6.18 -23.84
CA GLY A 73 -25.14 6.20 -22.49
C GLY A 73 -25.40 4.93 -21.67
N VAL A 74 -25.76 3.82 -22.33
CA VAL A 74 -25.96 2.51 -21.68
C VAL A 74 -24.64 1.76 -21.64
N ASN A 75 -24.29 1.20 -20.48
CA ASN A 75 -23.10 0.38 -20.33
C ASN A 75 -23.29 -0.97 -21.03
N VAL A 76 -22.24 -1.50 -21.63
CA VAL A 76 -22.32 -2.76 -22.40
C VAL A 76 -21.27 -3.74 -21.90
N ILE A 77 -21.70 -4.96 -21.59
CA ILE A 77 -20.80 -6.10 -21.39
C ILE A 77 -20.85 -6.94 -22.68
N SER A 78 -19.73 -7.01 -23.41
CA SER A 78 -19.62 -7.88 -24.58
C SER A 78 -19.17 -9.29 -24.16
N ASP A 79 -20.13 -10.22 -24.12
CA ASP A 79 -19.92 -11.62 -23.76
C ASP A 79 -19.64 -12.45 -25.01
N SER A 80 -18.38 -12.42 -25.44
CA SER A 80 -17.84 -13.25 -26.50
C SER A 80 -16.50 -13.86 -26.08
N GLN A 81 -15.90 -14.68 -26.96
CA GLN A 81 -14.65 -15.35 -26.64
C GLN A 81 -13.44 -14.39 -26.65
N HIS A 82 -13.36 -13.47 -27.63
CA HIS A 82 -12.36 -12.40 -27.73
C HIS A 82 -10.89 -12.78 -27.44
N VAL A 83 -10.50 -14.03 -27.71
CA VAL A 83 -9.13 -14.44 -27.41
C VAL A 83 -8.13 -13.96 -28.47
N ASN A 84 -8.58 -13.80 -29.72
CA ASN A 84 -7.81 -13.12 -30.76
C ASN A 84 -7.98 -11.60 -30.61
N PRO A 85 -6.88 -10.85 -30.38
CA PRO A 85 -6.93 -9.39 -30.20
C PRO A 85 -7.59 -8.62 -31.34
N ARG A 86 -7.53 -9.14 -32.59
CA ARG A 86 -8.21 -8.53 -33.76
C ARG A 86 -9.70 -8.34 -33.53
N PHE A 87 -10.34 -9.29 -32.87
CA PHE A 87 -11.79 -9.22 -32.64
C PHE A 87 -12.14 -8.23 -31.52
N CYS A 88 -11.25 -8.02 -30.55
CA CYS A 88 -11.42 -6.98 -29.54
C CYS A 88 -11.35 -5.59 -30.17
N VAL A 89 -10.41 -5.36 -31.08
CA VAL A 89 -10.15 -4.03 -31.68
C VAL A 89 -11.39 -3.45 -32.37
N ASP A 90 -12.16 -4.27 -33.09
CA ASP A 90 -13.38 -3.80 -33.75
C ASP A 90 -14.39 -3.25 -32.71
N GLU A 91 -14.52 -3.86 -31.54
CA GLU A 91 -15.38 -3.38 -30.46
C GLU A 91 -14.81 -2.13 -29.77
N VAL A 92 -13.49 -2.09 -29.55
CA VAL A 92 -12.79 -0.89 -29.04
C VAL A 92 -12.99 0.30 -29.96
N GLN A 93 -12.93 0.10 -31.29
CA GLN A 93 -13.23 1.16 -32.26
C GLN A 93 -14.67 1.70 -32.13
N ILE A 94 -15.63 0.84 -31.74
CA ILE A 94 -16.99 1.30 -31.45
C ILE A 94 -17.00 2.18 -30.20
N ALA A 95 -16.32 1.75 -29.13
CA ALA A 95 -16.21 2.53 -27.90
C ALA A 95 -15.53 3.89 -28.10
N VAL A 96 -14.42 3.93 -28.85
CA VAL A 96 -13.69 5.16 -29.19
C VAL A 96 -14.61 6.18 -29.89
N ARG A 97 -15.40 5.74 -30.89
CA ARG A 97 -16.33 6.62 -31.62
C ARG A 97 -17.38 7.26 -30.70
N HIS A 98 -17.78 6.56 -29.65
CA HIS A 98 -18.76 7.02 -28.66
C HIS A 98 -18.13 7.61 -27.40
N LYS A 99 -16.80 7.79 -27.37
CA LYS A 99 -16.04 8.26 -26.20
C LYS A 99 -16.34 7.44 -24.92
N ALA A 100 -16.62 6.15 -25.09
CA ALA A 100 -16.87 5.23 -23.99
C ALA A 100 -15.54 4.74 -23.40
N HIS A 101 -15.53 4.50 -22.08
CA HIS A 101 -14.43 3.82 -21.43
C HIS A 101 -14.40 2.35 -21.87
N VAL A 102 -13.21 1.76 -22.01
CA VAL A 102 -13.04 0.34 -22.35
C VAL A 102 -12.39 -0.36 -21.18
N GLU A 103 -13.08 -1.38 -20.68
CA GLU A 103 -12.53 -2.31 -19.70
C GLU A 103 -12.41 -3.68 -20.33
N THR A 104 -11.42 -4.45 -19.90
CA THR A 104 -11.26 -5.83 -20.36
C THR A 104 -11.11 -6.75 -19.17
N PHE A 105 -11.85 -7.86 -19.19
CA PHE A 105 -11.77 -8.88 -18.15
C PHE A 105 -11.32 -10.21 -18.75
N THR A 106 -10.12 -10.66 -18.38
CA THR A 106 -9.48 -11.85 -18.95
C THR A 106 -9.68 -13.06 -18.04
N PHE A 107 -10.20 -14.16 -18.59
CA PHE A 107 -10.37 -15.42 -17.89
C PHE A 107 -9.32 -16.44 -18.37
N ASN A 108 -8.19 -16.49 -17.68
CA ASN A 108 -7.13 -17.47 -17.91
C ASN A 108 -7.41 -18.77 -17.12
N THR A 109 -8.34 -19.59 -17.60
CA THR A 109 -8.72 -20.86 -16.94
C THR A 109 -7.92 -22.02 -17.52
N PRO A 110 -7.30 -22.88 -16.69
CA PRO A 110 -6.56 -24.07 -17.15
C PRO A 110 -7.42 -25.03 -17.99
N LEU A 111 -6.80 -25.73 -18.94
CA LEU A 111 -7.50 -26.62 -19.87
C LEU A 111 -8.31 -27.71 -19.15
N ASP A 112 -7.76 -28.34 -18.12
CA ASP A 112 -8.45 -29.42 -17.40
C ASP A 112 -9.75 -28.93 -16.75
N GLU A 113 -9.72 -27.71 -16.19
CA GLU A 113 -10.90 -27.08 -15.62
C GLU A 113 -11.92 -26.69 -16.70
N LEU A 114 -11.48 -26.19 -17.86
CA LEU A 114 -12.36 -25.91 -18.99
C LEU A 114 -13.07 -27.18 -19.48
N LEU A 115 -12.34 -28.29 -19.58
CA LEU A 115 -12.88 -29.58 -20.01
C LEU A 115 -13.89 -30.13 -19.02
N GLU A 116 -13.58 -30.10 -17.73
CA GLU A 116 -14.47 -30.56 -16.68
C GLU A 116 -15.75 -29.74 -16.64
N ARG A 117 -15.62 -28.40 -16.66
CA ARG A 117 -16.76 -27.48 -16.74
C ARG A 117 -17.56 -27.68 -18.02
N ASN A 118 -16.93 -28.09 -19.12
CA ASN A 118 -17.65 -28.36 -20.38
C ASN A 118 -18.44 -29.67 -20.31
N ARG A 119 -17.94 -30.72 -19.65
CA ARG A 119 -18.65 -32.01 -19.50
C ARG A 119 -19.96 -31.88 -18.73
N ILE A 120 -20.00 -31.04 -17.71
CA ILE A 120 -21.19 -30.86 -16.85
C ILE A 120 -22.21 -29.86 -17.41
N ARG A 121 -21.94 -29.22 -18.56
CA ARG A 121 -22.91 -28.33 -19.22
C ARG A 121 -24.11 -29.10 -19.74
N VAL A 122 -25.22 -28.38 -19.92
CA VAL A 122 -26.35 -28.85 -20.72
C VAL A 122 -25.84 -29.25 -22.10
N GLU A 123 -26.34 -30.35 -22.65
CA GLU A 123 -25.83 -30.94 -23.89
C GLU A 123 -25.79 -29.94 -25.07
N SER A 124 -26.77 -29.06 -25.17
CA SER A 124 -26.85 -27.98 -26.16
C SER A 124 -25.76 -26.90 -26.04
N ASP A 125 -25.14 -26.76 -24.86
CA ASP A 125 -24.11 -25.76 -24.55
C ASP A 125 -22.70 -26.36 -24.52
N ARG A 126 -22.58 -27.68 -24.73
CA ARG A 126 -21.30 -28.37 -24.81
C ARG A 126 -20.65 -28.05 -26.13
N VAL A 127 -19.39 -27.61 -26.07
CA VAL A 127 -18.55 -27.52 -27.26
C VAL A 127 -17.75 -28.82 -27.44
N PRO A 128 -17.43 -29.24 -28.68
CA PRO A 128 -16.63 -30.44 -28.90
C PRO A 128 -15.29 -30.35 -28.16
N GLU A 129 -14.90 -31.42 -27.46
CA GLU A 129 -13.64 -31.45 -26.69
C GLU A 129 -12.42 -31.15 -27.58
N LYS A 130 -12.39 -31.70 -28.80
CA LYS A 130 -11.36 -31.40 -29.80
C LYS A 130 -11.26 -29.91 -30.10
N TYR A 131 -12.40 -29.22 -30.22
CA TYR A 131 -12.43 -27.77 -30.46
C TYR A 131 -11.81 -27.01 -29.28
N LEU A 132 -12.19 -27.34 -28.04
CA LEU A 132 -11.61 -26.70 -26.85
C LEU A 132 -10.10 -26.85 -26.76
N ARG A 133 -9.60 -28.07 -26.99
CA ARG A 133 -8.15 -28.36 -26.99
C ARG A 133 -7.43 -27.54 -28.05
N THR A 134 -7.94 -27.51 -29.28
CA THR A 134 -7.37 -26.69 -30.36
C THR A 134 -7.41 -25.20 -30.03
N GLN A 135 -8.51 -24.68 -29.47
CA GLN A 135 -8.59 -23.27 -29.08
C GLN A 135 -7.61 -22.94 -27.95
N TYR A 136 -7.46 -23.83 -26.97
CA TYR A 136 -6.50 -23.65 -25.89
C TYR A 136 -5.06 -23.63 -26.40
N GLU A 137 -4.66 -24.63 -27.19
CA GLU A 137 -3.34 -24.70 -27.82
C GLU A 137 -3.05 -23.44 -28.64
N THR A 138 -4.02 -22.98 -29.42
CA THR A 138 -3.85 -21.81 -30.30
C THR A 138 -3.74 -20.50 -29.52
N TRP A 139 -4.49 -20.34 -28.43
CA TRP A 139 -4.78 -19.01 -27.88
C TRP A 139 -4.50 -18.82 -26.39
N HIS A 140 -4.14 -19.85 -25.63
CA HIS A 140 -3.89 -19.70 -24.19
C HIS A 140 -2.80 -18.66 -23.87
N GLY A 141 -1.73 -18.61 -24.66
CA GLY A 141 -0.66 -17.61 -24.47
C GLY A 141 -1.16 -16.15 -24.57
N CYS A 142 -2.22 -15.90 -25.35
CA CYS A 142 -2.85 -14.57 -25.40
C CYS A 142 -3.68 -14.23 -24.16
N LEU A 143 -4.03 -15.24 -23.33
CA LEU A 143 -4.77 -15.08 -22.07
C LEU A 143 -3.85 -15.03 -20.84
N GLU A 144 -2.57 -15.36 -21.00
CA GLU A 144 -1.57 -15.21 -19.92
C GLU A 144 -1.29 -13.75 -19.59
N ARG A 145 -1.50 -12.86 -20.55
CA ARG A 145 -1.37 -11.41 -20.38
C ARG A 145 -2.73 -10.76 -20.19
N ASP A 146 -2.79 -9.89 -19.19
CA ASP A 146 -3.92 -8.99 -19.00
C ASP A 146 -3.96 -7.98 -20.14
N SER A 147 -5.12 -7.82 -20.77
CA SER A 147 -5.36 -6.79 -21.77
C SER A 147 -5.79 -5.51 -21.06
N ARG A 148 -5.19 -4.39 -21.45
CA ARG A 148 -5.43 -3.08 -20.84
C ARG A 148 -5.35 -1.98 -21.88
N TRP A 149 -6.50 -1.40 -22.19
CA TRP A 149 -6.62 -0.37 -23.20
C TRP A 149 -6.49 1.02 -22.59
N VAL A 150 -5.50 1.80 -23.05
CA VAL A 150 -5.25 3.17 -22.58
C VAL A 150 -5.29 4.15 -23.73
N ASN A 151 -5.69 5.39 -23.46
CA ASN A 151 -5.67 6.46 -24.44
C ASN A 151 -4.25 7.03 -24.58
N VAL A 152 -3.72 7.04 -25.80
CA VAL A 152 -2.40 7.61 -26.12
C VAL A 152 -2.58 8.71 -27.15
N ARG A 153 -1.99 9.88 -26.91
CA ARG A 153 -1.96 10.96 -27.90
C ARG A 153 -0.79 10.78 -28.84
N VAL A 154 -1.06 10.75 -30.14
CA VAL A 154 -0.07 10.41 -31.15
C VAL A 154 -0.18 11.30 -32.38
N MET A 155 0.95 11.51 -33.04
CA MET A 155 1.02 12.20 -34.32
C MET A 155 1.64 11.27 -35.36
N LYS A 156 1.00 11.16 -36.53
CA LYS A 156 1.47 10.32 -37.62
C LYS A 156 2.52 11.04 -38.46
N THR A 157 3.68 10.43 -38.59
CA THR A 157 4.76 10.88 -39.48
C THR A 157 5.32 9.67 -40.22
N ASP A 158 5.35 9.72 -41.55
CA ASP A 158 5.88 8.64 -42.42
C ASP A 158 5.33 7.23 -42.14
N GLY A 159 4.04 7.14 -41.81
CA GLY A 159 3.36 5.86 -41.55
C GLY A 159 3.52 5.31 -40.13
N VAL A 160 4.28 5.98 -39.26
CA VAL A 160 4.43 5.64 -37.83
C VAL A 160 3.76 6.70 -36.98
N TYR A 161 2.98 6.29 -35.98
CA TYR A 161 2.40 7.16 -34.98
C TYR A 161 3.37 7.24 -33.80
N ARG A 162 3.81 8.44 -33.44
CA ARG A 162 4.67 8.68 -32.28
C ARG A 162 3.91 9.44 -31.21
N MET A 163 4.22 9.19 -29.95
CA MET A 163 3.62 9.93 -28.85
C MET A 163 3.83 11.42 -29.02
N ASN A 164 2.74 12.18 -28.95
CA ASN A 164 2.76 13.62 -29.08
C ASN A 164 1.54 14.20 -28.35
N PRO A 165 1.73 15.05 -27.32
CA PRO A 165 0.62 15.64 -26.56
C PRO A 165 -0.37 16.47 -27.41
N MET A 166 0.07 17.00 -28.56
CA MET A 166 -0.78 17.76 -29.49
C MET A 166 -1.43 16.88 -30.57
N GLY A 167 -1.19 15.58 -30.55
CA GLY A 167 -1.68 14.61 -31.52
C GLY A 167 -3.13 14.18 -31.33
N GLU A 168 -3.57 13.26 -32.19
CA GLU A 168 -4.87 12.58 -32.10
C GLU A 168 -4.84 11.49 -31.02
N THR A 169 -6.00 11.16 -30.44
CA THR A 169 -6.10 10.07 -29.46
C THR A 169 -6.32 8.73 -30.14
N VAL A 170 -5.48 7.77 -29.77
CA VAL A 170 -5.55 6.37 -30.20
C VAL A 170 -5.58 5.50 -28.94
N MET A 171 -6.50 4.53 -28.88
CA MET A 171 -6.50 3.55 -27.80
C MET A 171 -5.52 2.42 -28.13
N VAL A 172 -4.70 2.04 -27.15
CA VAL A 172 -3.67 1.02 -27.30
C VAL A 172 -3.77 -0.01 -26.18
N ASP A 173 -3.69 -1.30 -26.53
CA ASP A 173 -3.65 -2.40 -25.56
C ASP A 173 -2.22 -2.61 -25.04
N VAL A 174 -1.85 -1.82 -24.04
CA VAL A 174 -0.50 -1.85 -23.46
C VAL A 174 -0.23 -3.12 -22.66
N GLY A 175 -1.28 -3.79 -22.17
CA GLY A 175 -1.15 -5.02 -21.42
C GLY A 175 -0.68 -6.20 -22.29
N LEU A 176 -1.23 -6.33 -23.50
CA LEU A 176 -0.76 -7.35 -24.46
C LEU A 176 0.65 -7.11 -24.97
N LEU A 177 1.06 -5.83 -25.06
CA LEU A 177 2.38 -5.41 -25.54
C LEU A 177 3.46 -5.43 -24.44
N TRP A 178 3.06 -5.68 -23.20
CA TRP A 178 3.98 -5.65 -22.05
C TRP A 178 4.90 -6.86 -22.03
N ASP A 179 6.21 -6.62 -21.90
CA ASP A 179 7.20 -7.65 -21.59
C ASP A 179 7.53 -7.64 -20.09
N GLY A 180 7.51 -8.83 -19.47
CA GLY A 180 7.74 -9.00 -18.03
C GLY A 180 9.12 -8.54 -17.53
N ASN A 181 10.07 -8.27 -18.45
CA ASN A 181 11.41 -7.76 -18.15
C ASN A 181 11.58 -6.23 -18.31
N ALA A 182 10.53 -5.52 -18.75
CA ALA A 182 10.36 -4.07 -18.82
C ALA A 182 11.62 -3.22 -19.08
N ARG A 183 12.27 -3.44 -20.23
CA ARG A 183 13.20 -2.48 -20.85
C ARG A 183 12.61 -1.79 -22.09
N THR A 184 11.58 -2.37 -22.71
CA THR A 184 10.87 -1.86 -23.91
C THR A 184 9.42 -2.33 -23.89
N VAL A 185 8.52 -1.60 -24.57
CA VAL A 185 7.16 -2.03 -24.90
C VAL A 185 7.10 -2.23 -26.41
N ASP A 186 6.46 -3.29 -26.88
CA ASP A 186 6.34 -3.56 -28.32
C ASP A 186 5.49 -2.48 -29.03
N ASP A 187 5.83 -2.18 -30.29
CA ASP A 187 5.05 -1.26 -31.12
C ASP A 187 3.62 -1.80 -31.33
N ALA A 188 2.60 -0.96 -31.15
CA ALA A 188 1.21 -1.37 -31.33
C ALA A 188 0.79 -1.29 -32.80
N GLU A 189 0.13 -2.32 -33.32
CA GLU A 189 -0.33 -2.33 -34.72
C GLU A 189 -1.80 -1.85 -34.81
N MET A 190 -2.06 -0.86 -35.66
CA MET A 190 -3.41 -0.37 -35.93
C MET A 190 -4.28 -1.50 -36.48
N GLY A 191 -5.45 -1.73 -35.87
CA GLY A 191 -6.33 -2.85 -36.22
C GLY A 191 -6.02 -4.16 -35.48
N TYR A 192 -5.00 -4.19 -34.62
CA TYR A 192 -4.61 -5.37 -33.84
C TYR A 192 -4.47 -5.11 -32.34
N THR A 193 -3.61 -4.17 -31.96
CA THR A 193 -3.39 -3.73 -30.57
C THR A 193 -3.58 -2.21 -30.42
N ALA A 194 -3.96 -1.52 -31.49
CA ALA A 194 -4.32 -0.11 -31.49
C ALA A 194 -5.63 0.15 -32.26
N ALA A 195 -6.41 1.12 -31.79
CA ALA A 195 -7.70 1.53 -32.36
C ALA A 195 -7.84 3.07 -32.38
N SER A 196 -8.23 3.62 -33.52
CA SER A 196 -8.52 5.05 -33.70
C SER A 196 -10.00 5.30 -34.01
N SER A 197 -10.47 6.50 -33.71
CA SER A 197 -11.80 7.00 -34.11
C SER A 197 -11.98 7.04 -35.64
N ASN A 198 -10.88 7.15 -36.39
CA ASN A 198 -10.85 7.17 -37.86
C ASN A 198 -11.11 5.78 -38.51
N GLY A 199 -11.32 4.73 -37.72
CA GLY A 199 -11.74 3.41 -38.21
C GLY A 199 -10.68 2.65 -38.99
N ARG A 200 -11.11 1.79 -39.93
CA ARG A 200 -10.28 0.83 -40.69
C ARG A 200 -9.29 1.48 -41.68
N ASP A 201 -9.39 2.78 -41.90
CA ASP A 201 -8.48 3.52 -42.79
C ASP A 201 -7.19 3.94 -42.06
N ALA A 202 -7.16 3.84 -40.73
CA ALA A 202 -5.95 4.05 -39.94
C ALA A 202 -5.00 2.84 -40.08
N THR A 203 -3.96 3.01 -40.89
CA THR A 203 -2.85 2.03 -41.03
C THR A 203 -1.55 2.57 -40.43
N GLY A 204 -0.70 1.66 -39.94
CA GLY A 204 0.61 1.99 -39.36
C GLY A 204 0.81 1.39 -37.97
N THR A 205 1.96 1.68 -37.36
CA THR A 205 2.30 1.25 -36.01
C THR A 205 2.39 2.45 -35.06
N VAL A 206 1.94 2.27 -33.82
CA VAL A 206 2.10 3.21 -32.73
C VAL A 206 3.34 2.85 -31.96
N ARG A 207 4.34 3.73 -32.00
CA ARG A 207 5.55 3.59 -31.20
C ARG A 207 5.28 4.06 -29.79
N LEU A 208 5.52 3.15 -28.85
CA LEU A 208 5.33 3.39 -27.43
C LEU A 208 6.67 3.74 -26.76
N ASP A 209 7.06 5.01 -26.85
CA ASP A 209 8.27 5.51 -26.18
C ASP A 209 8.11 5.44 -24.64
N MET A 210 9.18 5.06 -23.96
CA MET A 210 9.21 4.87 -22.50
C MET A 210 10.45 5.57 -21.92
N PRO A 211 10.30 6.77 -21.32
CA PRO A 211 11.43 7.51 -20.76
C PRO A 211 11.95 6.84 -19.48
N SER A 212 13.13 7.25 -19.03
CA SER A 212 13.63 6.82 -17.72
C SER A 212 12.79 7.38 -16.57
N LEU A 213 12.78 6.67 -15.45
CA LEU A 213 12.18 7.12 -14.20
C LEU A 213 13.25 7.80 -13.32
N LYS A 214 12.90 8.91 -12.66
CA LYS A 214 13.85 9.66 -11.81
C LYS A 214 14.34 8.86 -10.60
N ASP A 215 13.53 7.92 -10.13
CA ASP A 215 13.85 7.03 -9.01
C ASP A 215 14.71 5.81 -9.42
N GLY A 216 15.04 5.66 -10.71
CA GLY A 216 15.84 4.53 -11.21
C GLY A 216 15.12 3.17 -11.16
N VAL A 217 13.85 3.13 -10.76
CA VAL A 217 13.06 1.90 -10.68
C VAL A 217 12.71 1.42 -12.09
N LYS A 218 12.53 0.11 -12.27
CA LYS A 218 12.01 -0.44 -13.53
C LYS A 218 10.54 -0.12 -13.69
N TRP A 219 10.11 0.07 -14.94
CA TRP A 219 8.69 0.24 -15.21
C TRP A 219 7.88 -1.01 -14.86
N THR A 220 6.68 -0.79 -14.35
CA THR A 220 5.63 -1.82 -14.19
C THR A 220 4.46 -1.47 -15.11
N LEU A 221 3.64 -2.47 -15.48
CA LEU A 221 2.49 -2.25 -16.35
C LEU A 221 1.52 -1.22 -15.76
N ASP A 222 1.27 -1.29 -14.44
CA ASP A 222 0.41 -0.32 -13.74
C ASP A 222 0.96 1.10 -13.82
N ARG A 223 2.26 1.27 -13.56
CA ARG A 223 2.90 2.59 -13.59
C ARG A 223 2.95 3.16 -15.00
N TYR A 224 3.24 2.33 -15.99
CA TYR A 224 3.27 2.76 -17.39
C TYR A 224 1.89 3.13 -17.92
N SER A 225 0.88 2.30 -17.62
CA SER A 225 -0.51 2.58 -17.98
C SER A 225 -0.97 3.92 -17.39
N LYS A 226 -0.69 4.15 -16.10
CA LYS A 226 -1.02 5.40 -15.41
C LYS A 226 -0.35 6.61 -16.07
N TRP A 227 0.94 6.53 -16.37
CA TRP A 227 1.66 7.62 -17.03
C TRP A 227 1.06 7.98 -18.40
N LEU A 228 0.69 6.97 -19.19
CA LEU A 228 0.03 7.18 -20.49
C LEU A 228 -1.34 7.83 -20.34
N GLU A 229 -2.15 7.36 -19.40
CA GLU A 229 -3.45 7.95 -19.07
C GLU A 229 -3.34 9.41 -18.64
N GLN A 230 -2.25 9.77 -17.96
CA GLN A 230 -1.92 11.13 -17.56
C GLN A 230 -1.40 12.00 -18.71
N GLY A 231 -1.30 11.49 -19.94
CA GLY A 231 -0.90 12.26 -21.12
C GLY A 231 0.55 12.06 -21.56
N ALA A 232 1.27 11.10 -20.95
CA ALA A 232 2.63 10.72 -21.32
C ALA A 232 3.63 11.89 -21.25
N HIS A 233 3.51 12.73 -20.22
CA HIS A 233 4.34 13.92 -20.08
C HIS A 233 5.76 13.57 -19.65
N THR A 234 6.72 14.37 -20.10
CA THR A 234 8.11 14.31 -19.66
C THR A 234 8.53 15.62 -19.06
N THR A 235 9.38 15.57 -18.04
CA THR A 235 10.05 16.74 -17.48
C THR A 235 11.03 17.34 -18.51
N GLU A 236 11.51 18.57 -18.28
CA GLU A 236 12.49 19.23 -19.17
C GLU A 236 13.78 18.41 -19.35
N ASP A 237 14.16 17.65 -18.32
CA ASP A 237 15.31 16.74 -18.30
C ASP A 237 15.01 15.35 -18.91
N GLY A 238 13.82 15.13 -19.48
CA GLY A 238 13.49 13.95 -20.29
C GLY A 238 13.03 12.70 -19.54
N PHE A 239 12.70 12.82 -18.25
CA PHE A 239 12.14 11.72 -17.44
C PHE A 239 10.61 11.72 -17.49
N ALA A 240 9.97 10.58 -17.20
CA ALA A 240 8.51 10.54 -17.04
C ALA A 240 8.04 11.48 -15.93
N ASP A 241 7.02 12.28 -16.26
CA ASP A 241 6.35 13.19 -15.35
C ASP A 241 4.96 12.64 -14.99
N PHE A 242 4.75 12.40 -13.70
CA PHE A 242 3.47 11.94 -13.15
C PHE A 242 2.66 13.06 -12.50
N SER A 243 3.18 14.29 -12.49
CA SER A 243 2.52 15.47 -11.90
C SER A 243 1.51 16.13 -12.85
N ALA A 244 1.43 15.67 -14.09
CA ALA A 244 0.75 16.36 -15.18
C ALA A 244 -0.77 16.13 -15.28
N ASP A 245 -1.38 15.26 -14.44
CA ASP A 245 -2.85 15.27 -14.27
C ASP A 245 -3.35 16.46 -13.43
N GLY A 246 -2.42 17.28 -12.93
CA GLY A 246 -2.71 18.45 -12.10
C GLY A 246 -3.09 18.12 -10.66
N SER A 247 -3.18 16.83 -10.30
CA SER A 247 -3.37 16.39 -8.92
C SER A 247 -1.99 16.20 -8.28
N ASN A 248 -1.69 17.03 -7.29
CA ASN A 248 -0.44 16.90 -6.58
C ASN A 248 -0.54 15.80 -5.50
N LEU A 249 0.57 15.46 -4.84
CA LEU A 249 0.58 14.40 -3.82
C LEU A 249 -0.43 14.64 -2.69
N LEU A 250 -0.72 15.90 -2.35
CA LEU A 250 -1.70 16.24 -1.33
C LEU A 250 -3.11 15.83 -1.77
N ASP A 251 -3.46 16.02 -3.04
CA ASP A 251 -4.75 15.61 -3.59
C ASP A 251 -4.87 14.08 -3.61
N ILE A 252 -3.81 13.37 -4.02
CA ILE A 252 -3.75 11.90 -3.96
C ILE A 252 -3.95 11.40 -2.52
N MET A 253 -3.32 12.06 -1.54
CA MET A 253 -3.46 11.71 -0.12
C MET A 253 -4.87 12.03 0.43
N ARG A 254 -5.55 13.04 -0.11
CA ARG A 254 -6.94 13.39 0.28
C ARG A 254 -7.96 12.39 -0.25
N ASP A 255 -7.72 11.84 -1.44
CA ASP A 255 -8.63 10.90 -2.10
C ASP A 255 -8.47 9.45 -1.59
N SER A 256 -7.44 9.17 -0.80
CA SER A 256 -7.23 7.83 -0.20
C SER A 256 -8.12 7.59 1.02
N ASP A 257 -8.95 6.55 0.99
CA ASP A 257 -9.75 6.07 2.14
C ASP A 257 -8.90 5.67 3.37
N ASN A 258 -7.62 5.35 3.14
CA ASN A 258 -6.70 4.89 4.19
C ASN A 258 -5.86 6.04 4.78
N VAL A 259 -6.00 7.26 4.28
CA VAL A 259 -5.28 8.45 4.75
C VAL A 259 -6.26 9.49 5.26
N HIS A 260 -5.80 10.26 6.23
CA HIS A 260 -6.53 11.36 6.82
C HIS A 260 -5.64 12.59 6.85
N VAL A 261 -5.97 13.53 5.96
CA VAL A 261 -5.27 14.80 5.78
C VAL A 261 -5.90 15.86 6.68
N ARG A 262 -5.07 16.60 7.43
CA ARG A 262 -5.52 17.71 8.28
C ARG A 262 -4.59 18.92 8.16
N PRO A 263 -5.11 20.16 8.13
CA PRO A 263 -4.27 21.34 8.27
C PRO A 263 -3.46 21.31 9.57
N VAL A 264 -2.20 21.72 9.52
CA VAL A 264 -1.34 21.84 10.70
C VAL A 264 -1.66 23.15 11.42
N LYS A 265 -1.92 23.07 12.74
CA LYS A 265 -2.21 24.24 13.56
C LYS A 265 -1.03 25.22 13.55
N GLY A 266 -1.29 26.48 13.23
CA GLY A 266 -0.27 27.54 13.19
C GLY A 266 0.49 27.65 11.87
N GLU A 267 0.13 26.86 10.86
CA GLU A 267 0.62 26.98 9.49
C GLU A 267 -0.53 27.41 8.57
N THR A 268 -0.23 28.18 7.52
CA THR A 268 -1.25 28.66 6.56
C THR A 268 -1.53 27.68 5.44
N ASP A 269 -0.51 26.95 4.98
CA ASP A 269 -0.59 26.07 3.82
C ASP A 269 0.23 24.78 4.02
N VAL A 270 0.05 24.15 5.19
CA VAL A 270 0.69 22.86 5.49
C VAL A 270 -0.32 21.88 6.03
N TYR A 271 -0.25 20.65 5.55
CA TYR A 271 -1.17 19.57 5.86
C TYR A 271 -0.42 18.32 6.35
N ALA A 272 -0.87 17.77 7.48
CA ALA A 272 -0.39 16.51 8.01
C ALA A 272 -1.17 15.35 7.40
N CYS A 273 -0.46 14.41 6.78
CA CYS A 273 -1.01 13.16 6.27
C CYS A 273 -0.80 12.04 7.30
N ASN A 274 -1.90 11.56 7.88
CA ASN A 274 -1.88 10.47 8.87
C ASN A 274 -2.72 9.30 8.35
N PHE A 275 -2.32 8.05 8.58
CA PHE A 275 -3.19 6.91 8.29
C PHE A 275 -4.54 7.02 9.03
N SER A 276 -5.61 6.55 8.39
CA SER A 276 -6.96 6.58 8.95
C SER A 276 -7.08 5.61 10.14
N ARG A 277 -8.06 5.85 11.02
CA ARG A 277 -8.32 4.94 12.16
C ARG A 277 -8.71 3.54 11.67
N ASP A 278 -9.41 3.46 10.55
CA ASP A 278 -9.81 2.19 9.95
C ASP A 278 -8.61 1.43 9.38
N ALA A 279 -7.74 2.13 8.65
CA ALA A 279 -6.49 1.57 8.14
C ALA A 279 -5.63 1.00 9.27
N PHE A 280 -5.48 1.75 10.37
CA PHE A 280 -4.76 1.28 11.56
C PHE A 280 -5.41 0.05 12.20
N LYS A 281 -6.74 0.07 12.39
CA LYS A 281 -7.48 -0.99 13.10
C LYS A 281 -7.53 -2.29 12.31
N ASN A 282 -7.69 -2.20 10.99
CA ASN A 282 -7.87 -3.33 10.09
C ASN A 282 -6.57 -3.73 9.38
N GLN A 283 -5.45 -3.09 9.70
CA GLN A 283 -4.14 -3.30 9.08
C GLN A 283 -4.17 -3.14 7.55
N ARG A 284 -4.93 -2.15 7.04
CA ARG A 284 -4.99 -1.83 5.60
C ARG A 284 -3.82 -0.91 5.27
N TRP A 285 -2.72 -1.52 4.87
CA TRP A 285 -1.49 -0.82 4.49
C TRP A 285 -1.29 -0.96 2.99
N ASP A 286 -1.50 0.14 2.29
CA ASP A 286 -1.16 0.34 0.88
C ASP A 286 0.05 1.28 0.78
N GLU A 287 0.42 1.65 -0.44
CA GLU A 287 1.56 2.53 -0.70
C GLU A 287 1.44 3.88 0.03
N TYR A 288 0.23 4.45 0.10
CA TYR A 288 0.00 5.80 0.63
C TYR A 288 -0.15 5.81 2.16
N SER A 289 -0.89 4.86 2.72
CA SER A 289 -1.10 4.74 4.16
C SER A 289 0.16 4.32 4.92
N SER A 290 1.09 3.62 4.25
CA SER A 290 2.42 3.34 4.79
C SER A 290 3.30 4.60 4.82
N LYS A 291 3.18 5.46 3.80
CA LYS A 291 3.81 6.79 3.70
C LYS A 291 3.20 7.80 4.70
N ALA A 292 1.93 7.67 5.07
CA ALA A 292 1.18 8.60 5.93
C ALA A 292 1.49 8.48 7.43
N ARG A 293 2.78 8.63 7.80
CA ARG A 293 3.26 8.69 9.19
C ARG A 293 4.30 9.79 9.32
N GLY A 294 3.91 10.93 9.90
CA GLY A 294 4.80 12.09 9.98
C GLY A 294 5.12 12.69 8.59
N LEU A 295 4.20 12.58 7.63
CA LEU A 295 4.32 13.21 6.31
C LEU A 295 3.58 14.54 6.32
N PHE A 296 4.28 15.63 6.02
CA PHE A 296 3.72 16.97 5.95
C PHE A 296 3.92 17.54 4.56
N LEU A 297 2.83 17.99 3.94
CA LEU A 297 2.81 18.52 2.58
C LEU A 297 2.36 19.97 2.58
N ASP A 298 2.92 20.79 1.70
CA ASP A 298 2.32 22.10 1.38
C ASP A 298 1.11 21.96 0.42
N GLY A 299 0.44 23.06 0.10
CA GLY A 299 -0.71 23.08 -0.81
C GLY A 299 -0.40 22.63 -2.24
N ASN A 300 0.88 22.62 -2.62
CA ASN A 300 1.37 22.13 -3.91
C ASN A 300 1.81 20.65 -3.87
N GLY A 301 1.66 19.97 -2.73
CA GLY A 301 2.06 18.59 -2.55
C GLY A 301 3.55 18.37 -2.34
N ARG A 302 4.34 19.43 -2.10
CA ARG A 302 5.77 19.30 -1.74
C ARG A 302 5.89 18.84 -0.28
N VAL A 303 6.81 17.93 -0.02
CA VAL A 303 7.15 17.50 1.34
C VAL A 303 7.88 18.63 2.07
N VAL A 304 7.30 19.13 3.16
CA VAL A 304 7.89 20.19 4.01
C VAL A 304 8.48 19.65 5.31
N ALA A 305 8.07 18.45 5.71
CA ALA A 305 8.71 17.67 6.75
C ALA A 305 8.36 16.18 6.58
N ARG A 306 9.28 15.30 6.98
CA ARG A 306 9.19 13.85 6.79
C ARG A 306 9.62 13.08 8.03
N GLY A 307 8.76 12.17 8.48
CA GLY A 307 9.07 11.15 9.49
C GLY A 307 9.26 9.78 8.85
N PHE A 308 9.57 8.79 9.69
CA PHE A 308 9.67 7.39 9.25
C PHE A 308 8.36 6.87 8.68
N GLU A 309 8.48 6.10 7.60
CA GLU A 309 7.40 5.23 7.16
C GLU A 309 7.02 4.22 8.24
N LYS A 310 5.81 3.69 8.14
CA LYS A 310 5.36 2.68 9.09
C LYS A 310 6.09 1.35 8.87
N PHE A 311 7.01 1.02 9.76
CA PHE A 311 7.60 -0.32 9.89
C PHE A 311 6.94 -1.10 11.04
N PHE A 312 7.01 -2.44 10.97
CA PHE A 312 6.24 -3.35 11.81
C PHE A 312 7.11 -4.15 12.77
N ASN A 313 6.50 -4.70 13.81
CA ASN A 313 7.17 -5.63 14.71
C ASN A 313 7.40 -6.99 14.04
N LEU A 314 8.46 -7.70 14.42
CA LEU A 314 8.67 -9.10 14.08
C LEU A 314 7.39 -9.90 14.40
N GLY A 315 6.88 -10.62 13.40
CA GLY A 315 5.67 -11.43 13.47
C GLY A 315 4.34 -10.65 13.49
N GLU A 316 4.33 -9.32 13.33
CA GLU A 316 3.10 -8.51 13.35
C GLU A 316 2.21 -8.74 12.12
N ASN A 317 2.81 -8.96 10.95
CA ASN A 317 2.11 -9.24 9.70
C ASN A 317 2.90 -10.25 8.86
N GLU A 318 2.37 -10.61 7.68
CA GLU A 318 3.00 -11.57 6.77
C GLU A 318 4.41 -11.12 6.34
N GLN A 319 4.61 -9.82 6.07
CA GLN A 319 5.89 -9.26 5.62
C GLN A 319 6.98 -9.36 6.69
N THR A 320 6.63 -9.22 7.97
CA THR A 320 7.58 -9.31 9.08
C THR A 320 7.64 -10.68 9.74
N THR A 321 7.22 -11.74 9.06
CA THR A 321 7.54 -13.10 9.50
C THR A 321 9.04 -13.37 9.34
N ARG A 322 9.62 -14.22 10.20
CA ARG A 322 11.05 -14.60 10.10
C ARG A 322 11.42 -15.06 8.68
N GLU A 323 10.59 -15.94 8.09
CA GLU A 323 10.80 -16.45 6.73
C GLU A 323 10.86 -15.34 5.66
N ASN A 324 9.94 -14.37 5.72
CA ASN A 324 9.89 -13.29 4.73
C ASN A 324 10.97 -12.23 4.96
N ILE A 325 11.32 -11.96 6.22
CA ILE A 325 12.49 -11.16 6.56
C ILE A 325 13.73 -11.84 5.99
N ASP A 326 13.91 -13.14 6.22
CA ASP A 326 15.10 -13.86 5.76
C ASP A 326 15.29 -13.78 4.24
N LYS A 327 14.21 -13.91 3.47
CA LYS A 327 14.23 -13.79 2.01
C LYS A 327 14.58 -12.38 1.49
N ARG A 328 14.25 -11.34 2.25
CA ARG A 328 14.38 -9.94 1.81
C ARG A 328 15.66 -9.27 2.32
N LEU A 329 16.05 -9.56 3.56
CA LEU A 329 17.07 -8.84 4.33
C LEU A 329 18.39 -8.70 3.56
N LYS A 330 18.91 -7.47 3.49
CA LYS A 330 20.20 -7.17 2.86
C LYS A 330 21.24 -6.72 3.88
N PHE A 331 22.43 -7.31 3.78
CA PHE A 331 23.56 -6.97 4.63
C PHE A 331 24.40 -5.83 4.02
N PRO A 332 25.05 -4.98 4.84
CA PRO A 332 25.12 -5.07 6.30
C PRO A 332 23.81 -4.72 7.01
N VAL A 333 23.55 -5.43 8.11
CA VAL A 333 22.39 -5.23 8.99
C VAL A 333 22.86 -4.59 10.29
N ARG A 334 22.26 -3.46 10.66
CA ARG A 334 22.53 -2.73 11.89
C ARG A 334 21.37 -2.89 12.87
N VAL A 335 21.68 -3.23 14.11
CA VAL A 335 20.71 -3.38 15.20
C VAL A 335 20.95 -2.27 16.21
N GLU A 336 19.95 -1.42 16.39
CA GLU A 336 19.99 -0.29 17.31
C GLU A 336 19.01 -0.49 18.46
N ARG A 337 19.40 -0.02 19.65
CA ARG A 337 18.50 0.11 20.80
C ARG A 337 17.28 0.91 20.38
N LYS A 338 16.09 0.36 20.62
CA LYS A 338 14.86 1.12 20.43
C LYS A 338 14.60 1.96 21.68
N GLU A 339 14.86 3.25 21.58
CA GLU A 339 14.49 4.20 22.62
C GLU A 339 12.97 4.28 22.84
N ASN A 340 12.57 4.63 24.07
CA ASN A 340 11.19 4.62 24.53
C ASN A 340 10.73 6.02 24.98
N GLY A 341 10.33 6.82 24.01
CA GLY A 341 9.71 8.12 24.18
C GLY A 341 8.63 8.34 23.12
N PHE A 342 8.56 9.56 22.59
CA PHE A 342 7.72 9.89 21.44
C PHE A 342 8.54 10.48 20.30
N LEU A 343 8.08 10.25 19.06
CA LEU A 343 8.71 10.80 17.86
C LEU A 343 8.52 12.31 17.79
N GLY A 344 9.64 13.04 17.85
CA GLY A 344 9.76 14.46 17.53
C GLY A 344 10.38 14.67 16.15
N LEU A 345 9.86 15.65 15.43
CA LEU A 345 10.29 16.02 14.09
C LEU A 345 10.66 17.51 14.10
N VAL A 346 11.87 17.82 13.67
CA VAL A 346 12.39 19.18 13.60
C VAL A 346 12.84 19.47 12.18
N SER A 347 12.27 20.52 11.56
CA SER A 347 12.57 20.90 10.17
C SER A 347 12.78 22.40 10.07
N ALA A 348 13.64 22.84 9.15
CA ALA A 348 13.85 24.25 8.85
C ALA A 348 12.67 24.86 8.07
N ARG A 349 12.39 26.14 8.31
CA ARG A 349 11.51 26.99 7.50
C ARG A 349 12.35 27.96 6.70
N GLY A 350 11.98 28.25 5.45
CA GLY A 350 12.74 29.18 4.59
C GLY A 350 12.86 30.63 5.10
N ASP A 351 12.16 31.00 6.18
CA ASP A 351 12.29 32.31 6.85
C ASP A 351 13.38 32.35 7.94
N GLY A 352 14.16 31.27 8.10
CA GLY A 352 15.20 31.17 9.12
C GLY A 352 14.73 30.58 10.45
N SER A 353 13.44 30.25 10.60
CA SER A 353 12.90 29.66 11.82
C SER A 353 12.79 28.13 11.75
N TRP A 354 12.41 27.51 12.87
CA TRP A 354 12.27 26.07 13.03
C TRP A 354 10.81 25.64 13.17
N ARG A 355 10.51 24.41 12.74
CA ARG A 355 9.28 23.70 13.11
C ARG A 355 9.60 22.62 14.13
N PHE A 356 8.77 22.49 15.15
CA PHE A 356 8.89 21.46 16.18
C PHE A 356 7.58 20.68 16.26
N TRP A 357 7.53 19.49 15.67
CA TRP A 357 6.29 18.74 15.49
C TRP A 357 6.37 17.35 16.09
N SER A 358 5.25 16.87 16.61
CA SER A 358 5.09 15.43 16.82
C SER A 358 4.72 14.75 15.50
N LYS A 359 4.53 13.44 15.52
CA LYS A 359 4.06 12.67 14.33
C LYS A 359 2.80 13.23 13.64
N SER A 360 2.00 14.04 14.35
CA SER A 360 0.74 14.59 13.85
C SER A 360 0.81 16.10 13.59
N GLY A 361 1.98 16.71 13.70
CA GLY A 361 2.22 18.13 13.46
C GLY A 361 2.32 18.90 14.78
N GLN A 362 1.79 20.13 14.77
CA GLN A 362 1.76 20.98 15.96
C GLN A 362 0.77 20.42 17.00
N THR A 363 1.29 20.03 18.16
CA THR A 363 0.53 19.47 19.30
C THR A 363 1.09 20.02 20.61
N ASP A 364 0.46 19.73 21.75
CA ASP A 364 1.01 20.18 23.05
C ASP A 364 2.40 19.57 23.33
N TYR A 365 2.70 18.41 22.74
CA TYR A 365 4.02 17.78 22.78
C TYR A 365 5.11 18.56 22.04
N SER A 366 4.75 19.40 21.06
CA SER A 366 5.69 20.22 20.30
C SER A 366 6.53 21.12 21.20
N TYR A 367 5.94 21.59 22.30
CA TYR A 367 6.63 22.40 23.30
C TYR A 367 7.79 21.64 23.96
N LEU A 368 7.62 20.35 24.28
CA LEU A 368 8.68 19.54 24.90
C LEU A 368 9.87 19.37 23.96
N ILE A 369 9.60 19.16 22.66
CA ILE A 369 10.64 19.06 21.62
C ILE A 369 11.43 20.36 21.55
N GLN A 370 10.71 21.49 21.42
CA GLN A 370 11.33 22.81 21.32
C GLN A 370 12.17 23.14 22.56
N ARG A 371 11.63 22.89 23.75
CA ARG A 371 12.33 23.14 25.02
C ARG A 371 13.66 22.39 25.07
N LEU A 372 13.63 21.07 24.87
CA LEU A 372 14.84 20.25 24.96
C LEU A 372 15.84 20.62 23.86
N PHE A 373 15.38 20.92 22.64
CA PHE A 373 16.25 21.37 21.55
C PHE A 373 17.00 22.67 21.91
N LYS A 374 16.29 23.62 22.53
CA LYS A 374 16.85 24.91 22.96
C LYS A 374 17.73 24.81 24.21
N GLU A 375 17.50 23.81 25.06
CA GLU A 375 18.37 23.51 26.20
C GLU A 375 19.67 22.80 25.76
N THR A 376 19.64 22.07 24.64
CA THR A 376 20.80 21.36 24.10
C THR A 376 21.76 22.27 23.32
N LEU A 377 21.25 23.21 22.53
CA LEU A 377 22.05 24.02 21.61
C LEU A 377 22.15 25.49 22.07
N ASP A 378 23.33 26.08 21.92
CA ASP A 378 23.47 27.54 21.95
C ASP A 378 23.04 28.19 20.62
N GLY A 379 22.94 29.52 20.60
CA GLY A 379 22.45 30.24 19.42
C GLY A 379 23.34 30.13 18.18
N GLY A 380 24.65 29.93 18.34
CA GLY A 380 25.57 29.74 17.21
C GLY A 380 25.46 28.33 16.62
N GLN A 381 25.39 27.33 17.49
CA GLN A 381 25.17 25.93 17.13
C GLN A 381 23.81 25.73 16.44
N GLU A 382 22.76 26.37 16.96
CA GLU A 382 21.43 26.32 16.36
C GLU A 382 21.44 26.86 14.92
N GLN A 383 22.10 27.99 14.67
CA GLN A 383 22.16 28.56 13.33
C GLN A 383 22.96 27.68 12.35
N ALA A 384 24.07 27.10 12.81
CA ALA A 384 24.85 26.17 12.00
C ALA A 384 24.04 24.92 11.63
N LEU A 385 23.35 24.33 12.61
CA LEU A 385 22.46 23.19 12.39
C LEU A 385 21.30 23.56 11.46
N TRP A 386 20.74 24.77 11.58
CA TRP A 386 19.68 25.24 10.70
C TRP A 386 20.14 25.25 9.24
N ASN A 387 21.35 25.78 8.96
CA ASN A 387 21.88 25.83 7.60
C ASN A 387 22.03 24.42 7.01
N ILE A 388 22.57 23.47 7.79
CA ILE A 388 22.72 22.07 7.35
C ILE A 388 21.36 21.46 7.00
N VAL A 389 20.37 21.60 7.89
CA VAL A 389 19.04 21.03 7.71
C VAL A 389 18.30 21.65 6.52
N HIS A 390 18.43 22.98 6.38
CA HIS A 390 17.83 23.72 5.28
C HIS A 390 18.44 23.34 3.92
N ASP A 391 19.77 23.33 3.83
CA ASP A 391 20.47 23.14 2.55
C ASP A 391 20.38 21.68 2.07
N ALA A 392 20.36 20.71 2.99
CA ALA A 392 20.13 19.30 2.67
C ALA A 392 18.64 18.96 2.44
N ASP A 393 17.72 19.90 2.70
CA ASP A 393 16.26 19.68 2.67
C ASP A 393 15.83 18.41 3.44
N VAL A 394 16.24 18.32 4.71
CA VAL A 394 15.95 17.18 5.59
C VAL A 394 15.05 17.55 6.77
N THR A 395 14.50 16.54 7.42
CA THR A 395 13.86 16.61 8.73
C THR A 395 14.68 15.81 9.73
N LEU A 396 14.99 16.42 10.87
CA LEU A 396 15.59 15.72 11.99
C LEU A 396 14.52 14.93 12.74
N ALA A 397 14.67 13.61 12.81
CA ALA A 397 13.85 12.75 13.63
C ALA A 397 14.54 12.50 14.97
N PHE A 398 13.80 12.69 16.06
CA PHE A 398 14.24 12.45 17.42
C PHE A 398 13.30 11.49 18.14
N GLU A 399 13.84 10.63 19.00
CA GLU A 399 13.07 10.10 20.11
C GLU A 399 13.19 11.08 21.28
N VAL A 400 12.05 11.62 21.71
CA VAL A 400 11.99 12.61 22.79
C VAL A 400 11.64 11.89 24.08
N ILE A 401 12.58 11.93 25.02
CA ILE A 401 12.44 11.34 26.34
C ILE A 401 12.20 12.47 27.32
N ASP A 402 11.06 12.46 28.02
CA ASP A 402 10.75 13.47 29.03
C ASP A 402 10.26 12.86 30.36
N GLN A 403 11.11 12.97 31.39
CA GLN A 403 10.87 12.37 32.71
C GLN A 403 9.89 13.15 33.59
N GLU A 404 9.51 14.36 33.20
CA GLU A 404 8.64 15.23 33.99
C GLU A 404 7.18 15.23 33.53
N SER A 405 6.95 15.11 32.23
CA SER A 405 5.65 15.28 31.60
C SER A 405 5.22 14.07 30.77
N ASP A 406 6.14 13.17 30.41
CA ASP A 406 5.82 12.04 29.53
C ASP A 406 6.65 10.77 29.80
N ARG A 407 6.59 10.30 31.05
CA ARG A 407 7.19 9.03 31.46
C ARG A 407 6.58 7.88 30.68
N HIS A 408 7.45 7.14 30.02
CA HIS A 408 7.08 5.92 29.31
C HIS A 408 7.34 4.68 30.19
N ILE A 409 7.59 3.52 29.58
CA ILE A 409 7.71 2.24 30.30
C ILE A 409 9.15 1.98 30.72
N VAL A 410 10.11 2.32 29.85
CA VAL A 410 11.54 2.17 30.15
C VAL A 410 12.00 3.38 30.96
N LYS A 411 12.77 3.10 32.02
CA LYS A 411 13.37 4.10 32.89
C LYS A 411 14.47 4.88 32.18
N TYR A 412 14.48 6.20 32.35
CA TYR A 412 15.61 7.06 32.01
C TYR A 412 15.88 8.05 33.12
N ASP A 413 17.15 8.40 33.31
CA ASP A 413 17.54 9.30 34.40
C ASP A 413 17.27 10.78 34.10
N THR A 414 17.31 11.17 32.83
CA THR A 414 17.17 12.56 32.38
C THR A 414 16.26 12.72 31.18
N SER A 415 15.62 13.89 31.04
CA SER A 415 14.95 14.29 29.80
C SER A 415 16.00 14.67 28.75
N GLN A 416 15.85 14.20 27.51
CA GLN A 416 16.79 14.49 26.42
C GLN A 416 16.16 14.23 25.05
N LEU A 417 16.81 14.77 24.01
CA LEU A 417 16.58 14.40 22.63
C LEU A 417 17.59 13.35 22.21
N VAL A 418 17.10 12.20 21.74
CA VAL A 418 17.93 11.18 21.08
C VAL A 418 17.75 11.34 19.58
N PHE A 419 18.79 11.76 18.88
CA PHE A 419 18.78 11.91 17.43
C PHE A 419 18.70 10.54 16.77
N LEU A 420 17.62 10.29 16.05
CA LEU A 420 17.42 9.05 15.32
C LEU A 420 18.11 9.16 13.97
N HIS A 421 17.55 9.97 13.07
CA HIS A 421 18.06 10.14 11.72
C HIS A 421 17.71 11.49 11.10
N ALA A 422 18.53 11.93 10.14
CA ALA A 422 18.14 12.92 9.15
C ALA A 422 17.35 12.24 8.00
N ILE A 423 16.11 12.65 7.78
CA ILE A 423 15.21 12.06 6.79
C ILE A 423 15.00 13.07 5.67
N GLY A 424 15.26 12.69 4.41
CA GLY A 424 15.07 13.58 3.27
C GLY A 424 13.60 14.00 3.11
N ASN A 425 13.35 15.28 2.84
CA ASN A 425 12.01 15.82 2.57
C ASN A 425 11.56 15.45 1.15
N THR A 426 11.39 14.16 0.92
CA THR A 426 11.00 13.57 -0.36
C THR A 426 9.83 12.61 -0.17
N VAL A 427 9.16 12.29 -1.29
CA VAL A 427 7.98 11.43 -1.27
C VAL A 427 8.35 10.02 -0.82
N ASP A 428 9.40 9.46 -1.40
CA ASP A 428 9.90 8.14 -1.05
C ASP A 428 10.89 8.25 0.12
N PHE A 429 10.66 7.45 1.14
CA PHE A 429 11.47 7.50 2.35
C PHE A 429 12.91 7.09 2.09
N HIS A 430 13.84 7.91 2.56
CA HIS A 430 15.24 7.54 2.72
C HIS A 430 15.84 8.33 3.89
N ILE A 431 16.88 7.75 4.49
CA ILE A 431 17.74 8.43 5.45
C ILE A 431 18.82 9.14 4.62
N ASP A 432 18.99 10.44 4.83
CA ASP A 432 20.09 11.17 4.20
C ASP A 432 21.36 10.95 5.02
N HIS A 433 22.16 9.96 4.62
CA HIS A 433 23.34 9.55 5.38
C HIS A 433 24.45 10.60 5.42
N ASP A 434 24.51 11.53 4.48
CA ASP A 434 25.52 12.57 4.46
C ASP A 434 25.15 13.69 5.42
N ALA A 435 23.90 14.15 5.40
CA ALA A 435 23.36 15.07 6.39
C ALA A 435 23.39 14.45 7.79
N ASP A 436 22.97 13.19 7.93
CA ASP A 436 22.94 12.46 9.21
C ASP A 436 24.32 12.45 9.87
N LYS A 437 25.38 12.11 9.13
CA LYS A 437 26.78 12.15 9.62
C LYS A 437 27.23 13.56 9.96
N LEU A 438 26.89 14.54 9.12
CA LEU A 438 27.31 15.92 9.33
C LEU A 438 26.70 16.50 10.61
N ILE A 439 25.43 16.20 10.88
CA ILE A 439 24.71 16.61 12.10
C ILE A 439 25.27 15.88 13.33
N ASP A 440 25.67 14.61 13.19
CA ASP A 440 26.24 13.83 14.29
C ASP A 440 27.65 14.23 14.69
N MET A 441 28.40 14.85 13.78
CA MET A 441 29.84 15.06 13.90
C MET A 441 30.23 15.77 15.20
N ASP A 442 29.41 16.73 15.63
CA ASP A 442 29.65 17.51 16.84
C ASP A 442 29.05 16.87 18.10
N GLY A 443 28.26 15.79 17.96
CA GLY A 443 27.73 15.00 19.07
C GLY A 443 26.76 15.77 19.98
N PHE A 444 26.03 16.77 19.46
CA PHE A 444 25.11 17.60 20.25
C PHE A 444 23.99 16.79 20.90
N PHE A 445 23.53 15.75 20.21
CA PHE A 445 22.42 14.91 20.63
C PHE A 445 22.90 13.49 20.89
N ALA A 446 22.28 12.82 21.86
CA ALA A 446 22.52 11.39 22.06
C ALA A 446 22.06 10.59 20.83
N ARG A 447 22.69 9.44 20.58
CA ARG A 447 22.28 8.48 19.55
C ARG A 447 21.78 7.18 20.20
N PRO A 448 20.90 6.43 19.51
CA PRO A 448 20.62 5.05 19.90
C PRO A 448 21.91 4.23 19.93
N GLU A 449 22.05 3.41 20.96
CA GLU A 449 23.17 2.48 21.07
C GLU A 449 23.11 1.45 19.92
N VAL A 450 24.20 1.34 19.15
CA VAL A 450 24.35 0.27 18.16
C VAL A 450 24.78 -1.00 18.89
N LEU A 451 23.87 -1.96 18.98
CA LEU A 451 24.07 -3.21 19.72
C LEU A 451 24.80 -4.26 18.86
N GLY A 452 24.71 -4.15 17.54
CA GLY A 452 25.38 -5.07 16.62
C GLY A 452 25.35 -4.59 15.17
N VAL A 453 26.39 -4.94 14.41
CA VAL A 453 26.43 -4.78 12.96
C VAL A 453 26.90 -6.10 12.36
N PHE A 454 26.04 -6.67 11.52
CA PHE A 454 26.28 -7.93 10.83
C PHE A 454 26.59 -7.59 9.38
N GLN A 455 27.75 -8.00 8.87
CA GLN A 455 28.31 -7.58 7.59
C GLN A 455 27.84 -8.43 6.42
N SER A 456 27.52 -9.71 6.64
CA SER A 456 27.22 -10.64 5.57
C SER A 456 26.25 -11.74 5.98
N ASP A 457 25.76 -12.49 4.99
CA ASP A 457 24.78 -13.55 5.16
C ASP A 457 25.26 -14.69 6.09
N GLU A 458 26.57 -14.92 6.15
CA GLU A 458 27.18 -15.91 7.03
C GLU A 458 26.93 -15.62 8.53
N GLU A 459 26.66 -14.36 8.89
CA GLU A 459 26.39 -13.95 10.27
C GLU A 459 24.88 -13.95 10.61
N ARG A 460 24.02 -14.41 9.69
CA ARG A 460 22.56 -14.41 9.87
C ARG A 460 22.08 -15.17 11.11
N GLU A 461 22.66 -16.32 11.40
CA GLU A 461 22.29 -17.07 12.62
C GLU A 461 22.73 -16.35 13.90
N ALA A 462 23.86 -15.63 13.87
CA ALA A 462 24.29 -14.80 14.99
C ALA A 462 23.34 -13.62 15.20
N LEU A 463 22.87 -12.98 14.11
CA LEU A 463 21.83 -11.96 14.16
C LEU A 463 20.55 -12.50 14.82
N TRP A 464 20.07 -13.67 14.40
CA TRP A 464 18.85 -14.25 14.98
C TRP A 464 19.03 -14.65 16.44
N SER A 465 20.19 -15.20 16.83
CA SER A 465 20.50 -15.49 18.23
C SER A 465 20.43 -14.24 19.10
N MET A 466 21.06 -13.15 18.64
CA MET A 466 21.03 -11.85 19.33
C MET A 466 19.61 -11.31 19.44
N LEU A 467 18.80 -11.40 18.37
CA LEU A 467 17.40 -10.96 18.41
C LEU A 467 16.56 -11.81 19.36
N ASP A 468 16.78 -13.12 19.43
CA ASP A 468 16.08 -13.99 20.37
C ASP A 468 16.49 -13.68 21.82
N GLU A 469 17.77 -13.44 22.10
CA GLU A 469 18.24 -12.98 23.42
C GLU A 469 17.64 -11.62 23.79
N GLU A 470 17.64 -10.65 22.88
CA GLU A 470 17.02 -9.33 23.10
C GLU A 470 15.52 -9.44 23.40
N ARG A 471 14.84 -10.40 22.77
CA ARG A 471 13.41 -10.60 22.99
C ARG A 471 13.12 -11.09 24.41
N HIS A 472 13.86 -12.10 24.87
CA HIS A 472 13.51 -12.82 26.09
C HIS A 472 14.18 -12.25 27.34
N ASP A 473 15.41 -11.75 27.22
CA ASP A 473 16.26 -11.46 28.38
C ASP A 473 16.42 -9.96 28.66
N SER A 474 15.97 -9.11 27.73
CA SER A 474 16.12 -7.65 27.82
C SER A 474 15.00 -6.97 28.60
N THR A 475 15.37 -6.00 29.45
CA THR A 475 14.44 -5.06 30.08
C THR A 475 14.25 -3.77 29.28
N ARG A 476 14.91 -3.62 28.13
CA ARG A 476 14.72 -2.50 27.19
C ARG A 476 13.36 -2.59 26.50
N GLU A 477 12.97 -1.55 25.77
CA GLU A 477 11.79 -1.66 24.89
C GLU A 477 12.00 -2.73 23.80
N GLY A 478 13.23 -2.83 23.29
CA GLY A 478 13.66 -3.76 22.25
C GLY A 478 14.62 -3.07 21.28
N VAL A 479 14.57 -3.44 20.00
CA VAL A 479 15.49 -2.96 18.97
C VAL A 479 14.80 -2.56 17.67
N VAL A 480 15.46 -1.68 16.91
CA VAL A 480 15.17 -1.42 15.50
C VAL A 480 16.29 -2.01 14.67
N VAL A 481 15.92 -2.75 13.63
CA VAL A 481 16.84 -3.40 12.71
C VAL A 481 16.76 -2.68 11.37
N TYR A 482 17.91 -2.25 10.86
CA TYR A 482 18.08 -1.59 9.58
C TYR A 482 18.91 -2.47 8.67
N ASP A 483 18.46 -2.67 7.45
CA ASP A 483 19.21 -3.38 6.42
C ASP A 483 19.89 -2.39 5.45
N ALA A 484 20.69 -2.92 4.52
CA ALA A 484 21.47 -2.10 3.60
C ALA A 484 20.63 -1.37 2.53
N ASP A 485 19.42 -1.84 2.23
CA ASP A 485 18.51 -1.26 1.24
C ASP A 485 17.47 -0.33 1.89
N GLY A 486 17.61 -0.03 3.19
CA GLY A 486 16.71 0.83 3.96
C GLY A 486 15.43 0.14 4.45
N TYR A 487 15.32 -1.19 4.30
CA TYR A 487 14.26 -1.95 4.94
C TYR A 487 14.46 -1.98 6.46
N MET A 488 13.35 -1.78 7.19
CA MET A 488 13.36 -1.70 8.64
C MET A 488 12.28 -2.58 9.24
N PHE A 489 12.59 -3.19 10.37
CA PHE A 489 11.61 -3.78 11.27
C PHE A 489 12.02 -3.55 12.72
N LYS A 490 11.10 -3.78 13.64
CA LYS A 490 11.39 -3.70 15.08
C LYS A 490 11.14 -5.02 15.78
N LEU A 491 11.82 -5.20 16.89
CA LEU A 491 11.54 -6.24 17.86
C LEU A 491 11.30 -5.56 19.20
N LYS A 492 10.29 -6.03 19.93
CA LYS A 492 10.03 -5.59 21.30
C LYS A 492 10.31 -6.74 22.25
N SER A 493 10.91 -6.43 23.40
CA SER A 493 11.14 -7.43 24.44
C SER A 493 9.81 -7.92 25.02
N ASP A 494 9.82 -9.14 25.51
CA ASP A 494 8.66 -9.75 26.18
C ASP A 494 8.32 -8.98 27.46
N TYR A 495 9.33 -8.52 28.22
CA TYR A 495 9.17 -7.62 29.37
C TYR A 495 8.38 -6.35 29.00
N TYR A 496 8.80 -5.63 27.95
CA TYR A 496 8.13 -4.40 27.55
C TYR A 496 6.69 -4.65 27.11
N LEU A 497 6.45 -5.72 26.35
CA LEU A 497 5.11 -6.10 25.88
C LEU A 497 4.18 -6.44 27.05
N GLU A 498 4.69 -7.13 28.07
CA GLU A 498 3.97 -7.46 29.29
C GLU A 498 3.52 -6.18 30.02
N VAL A 499 4.45 -5.31 30.40
CA VAL A 499 4.15 -4.06 31.14
C VAL A 499 3.19 -3.18 30.31
N LYS A 500 3.45 -3.05 29.01
CA LYS A 500 2.60 -2.28 28.09
C LYS A 500 1.18 -2.80 28.02
N SER A 501 0.98 -4.11 28.12
CA SER A 501 -0.35 -4.72 28.04
C SER A 501 -1.27 -4.23 29.17
N LEU A 502 -0.71 -3.95 30.36
CA LEU A 502 -1.44 -3.50 31.55
C LEU A 502 -1.87 -2.03 31.47
N ARG A 503 -1.13 -1.21 30.70
CA ARG A 503 -1.28 0.26 30.66
C ARG A 503 -2.73 0.73 30.52
N THR A 504 -3.46 0.22 29.54
CA THR A 504 -4.84 0.67 29.27
C THR A 504 -5.77 0.32 30.44
N MET A 505 -5.58 -0.84 31.06
CA MET A 505 -6.41 -1.31 32.16
C MET A 505 -6.12 -0.52 33.44
N LEU A 506 -4.83 -0.30 33.74
CA LEU A 506 -4.41 0.52 34.89
C LEU A 506 -4.87 1.96 34.73
N LYS A 507 -4.66 2.61 33.57
CA LYS A 507 -5.14 3.99 33.35
C LYS A 507 -6.66 4.10 33.52
N ARG A 508 -7.44 3.15 32.99
CA ARG A 508 -8.90 3.15 33.17
C ARG A 508 -9.33 2.99 34.62
N THR A 509 -8.62 2.15 35.37
CA THR A 509 -8.96 1.86 36.77
C THR A 509 -8.56 3.01 37.67
N VAL A 510 -7.33 3.51 37.53
CA VAL A 510 -6.72 4.48 38.44
C VAL A 510 -7.11 5.93 38.12
N LEU A 511 -7.29 6.28 36.84
CA LEU A 511 -7.54 7.67 36.42
C LEU A 511 -9.02 7.96 36.15
N HIS A 512 -9.83 6.93 35.94
CA HIS A 512 -11.25 7.08 35.57
C HIS A 512 -12.21 6.29 36.47
N ASP A 513 -11.71 5.70 37.56
CA ASP A 513 -12.49 4.95 38.55
C ASP A 513 -13.35 3.83 37.92
N ARG A 514 -12.83 3.19 36.86
CA ARG A 514 -13.49 2.07 36.18
C ARG A 514 -12.81 0.75 36.54
N PRO A 515 -13.35 -0.02 37.50
CA PRO A 515 -12.70 -1.25 37.97
C PRO A 515 -12.61 -2.30 36.87
N ILE A 516 -11.62 -3.18 37.04
CA ILE A 516 -11.47 -4.40 36.23
C ILE A 516 -12.67 -5.30 36.55
N ALA A 517 -13.31 -5.85 35.53
CA ALA A 517 -14.48 -6.71 35.73
C ALA A 517 -14.10 -7.96 36.55
N ASP A 518 -14.94 -8.33 37.52
CA ASP A 518 -14.68 -9.48 38.41
C ASP A 518 -14.64 -10.82 37.67
N ASN A 519 -15.34 -10.90 36.53
CA ASN A 519 -15.38 -12.09 35.67
C ASN A 519 -14.26 -12.16 34.61
N ASP A 520 -13.39 -11.14 34.52
CA ASP A 520 -12.22 -11.18 33.63
C ASP A 520 -11.07 -11.91 34.34
N HIS A 521 -10.94 -13.20 34.08
CA HIS A 521 -9.86 -14.05 34.59
C HIS A 521 -8.71 -14.20 33.59
N SER A 522 -8.52 -13.23 32.69
CA SER A 522 -7.33 -13.21 31.86
C SER A 522 -6.09 -12.96 32.71
N GLU A 523 -4.96 -13.56 32.32
CA GLU A 523 -3.66 -13.37 32.98
C GLU A 523 -3.32 -11.88 33.15
N ARG A 524 -3.63 -11.08 32.12
CA ARG A 524 -3.46 -9.63 32.14
C ARG A 524 -4.32 -8.94 33.22
N ALA A 525 -5.57 -9.36 33.38
CA ALA A 525 -6.47 -8.82 34.40
C ALA A 525 -5.98 -9.20 35.81
N GLU A 526 -5.51 -10.42 36.00
CA GLU A 526 -4.95 -10.88 37.27
C GLU A 526 -3.68 -10.12 37.65
N LYS A 527 -2.74 -9.95 36.71
CA LYS A 527 -1.54 -9.12 36.90
C LYS A 527 -1.89 -7.67 37.20
N ALA A 528 -2.86 -7.09 36.50
CA ALA A 528 -3.30 -5.72 36.79
C ALA A 528 -3.93 -5.58 38.19
N ARG A 529 -4.76 -6.55 38.63
CA ARG A 529 -5.28 -6.58 40.00
C ARG A 529 -4.16 -6.72 41.03
N TRP A 530 -3.18 -7.58 40.75
CA TRP A 530 -2.02 -7.78 41.61
C TRP A 530 -1.19 -6.48 41.74
N VAL A 531 -0.94 -5.77 40.63
CA VAL A 531 -0.30 -4.45 40.67
C VAL A 531 -1.11 -3.48 41.53
N LEU A 532 -2.43 -3.42 41.36
CA LEU A 532 -3.28 -2.53 42.16
C LEU A 532 -3.30 -2.87 43.66
N SER A 533 -3.09 -4.13 44.04
CA SER A 533 -3.06 -4.53 45.45
C SER A 533 -1.70 -4.36 46.13
N HIS A 534 -0.60 -4.32 45.36
CA HIS A 534 0.77 -4.23 45.89
C HIS A 534 1.44 -2.87 45.66
N ALA A 535 0.98 -2.10 44.68
CA ALA A 535 1.54 -0.79 44.38
C ALA A 535 1.23 0.24 45.47
N ASN A 536 2.21 1.08 45.80
CA ASN A 536 1.96 2.31 46.54
C ASN A 536 1.19 3.29 45.64
N MET A 537 -0.09 3.51 45.94
CA MET A 537 -0.97 4.37 45.13
C MET A 537 -0.46 5.82 44.97
N ASN A 538 0.29 6.35 45.96
CA ASN A 538 0.88 7.68 45.87
C ASN A 538 2.07 7.75 44.89
N ARG A 539 2.68 6.60 44.56
CA ARG A 539 3.77 6.47 43.57
C ARG A 539 3.26 6.00 42.21
N LEU A 540 2.16 5.26 42.17
CA LEU A 540 1.58 4.73 40.93
C LEU A 540 1.04 5.82 39.99
N VAL A 541 0.74 7.01 40.53
CA VAL A 541 0.25 8.14 39.76
C VAL A 541 1.22 9.30 39.88
N TYR A 542 1.56 9.92 38.76
CA TYR A 542 2.32 11.16 38.73
C TYR A 542 1.56 12.25 37.98
N THR A 543 1.96 13.51 38.20
CA THR A 543 1.40 14.65 37.46
C THR A 543 2.34 15.00 36.33
N ARG A 544 1.81 15.02 35.11
CA ARG A 544 2.51 15.42 33.89
C ARG A 544 2.68 16.94 33.89
N LYS A 545 3.86 17.45 34.26
CA LYS A 545 4.06 18.87 34.55
C LYS A 545 3.61 19.81 33.42
N ALA A 546 3.98 19.53 32.18
CA ALA A 546 3.65 20.39 31.04
C ALA A 546 2.16 20.40 30.66
N PHE A 547 1.41 19.35 31.03
CA PHE A 547 0.00 19.19 30.62
C PHE A 547 -0.97 19.40 31.78
N ASN A 548 -0.48 19.41 33.03
CA ASN A 548 -1.28 19.46 34.25
C ASN A 548 -2.35 18.35 34.32
N GLU A 549 -1.95 17.14 33.90
CA GLU A 549 -2.78 15.94 33.87
C GLU A 549 -2.16 14.84 34.74
N ARG A 550 -2.99 13.97 35.33
CA ARG A 550 -2.50 12.77 36.02
C ARG A 550 -2.28 11.64 35.04
N ASP A 551 -1.24 10.85 35.26
CA ASP A 551 -1.01 9.61 34.52
C ASP A 551 -0.45 8.50 35.42
N VAL A 552 -0.56 7.26 34.95
CA VAL A 552 0.00 6.09 35.62
C VAL A 552 1.49 6.00 35.31
N ASP A 553 2.31 5.90 36.35
CA ASP A 553 3.75 5.70 36.26
C ASP A 553 4.03 4.24 35.85
N MET A 554 4.20 4.03 34.54
CA MET A 554 4.42 2.69 33.99
C MET A 554 5.84 2.17 34.24
N GLU A 555 6.80 3.05 34.53
CA GLU A 555 8.13 2.65 34.99
C GLU A 555 8.01 1.96 36.35
N TYR A 556 7.28 2.55 37.29
CA TYR A 556 7.04 1.94 38.60
C TYR A 556 6.27 0.61 38.49
N VAL A 557 5.34 0.49 37.54
CA VAL A 557 4.66 -0.79 37.27
C VAL A 557 5.66 -1.86 36.79
N GLY A 558 6.59 -1.49 35.92
CA GLY A 558 7.67 -2.36 35.47
C GLY A 558 8.56 -2.82 36.63
N ASP A 559 9.03 -1.88 37.45
CA ASP A 559 9.83 -2.16 38.66
C ASP A 559 9.12 -3.16 39.58
N LEU A 560 7.81 -2.97 39.82
CA LEU A 560 7.03 -3.82 40.70
C LEU A 560 6.92 -5.26 40.18
N LEU A 561 6.71 -5.42 38.87
CA LEU A 561 6.62 -6.74 38.23
C LEU A 561 7.97 -7.46 38.20
N ALA A 562 9.06 -6.73 38.01
CA ALA A 562 10.40 -7.31 37.95
C ALA A 562 10.91 -7.79 39.33
N VAL A 563 10.54 -7.10 40.42
CA VAL A 563 11.06 -7.40 41.77
C VAL A 563 10.14 -8.34 42.57
N GLU A 564 8.82 -8.18 42.45
CA GLU A 564 7.86 -8.84 43.35
C GLU A 564 6.76 -9.60 42.60
N GLY A 565 6.85 -9.72 41.27
CA GLY A 565 5.79 -10.25 40.43
C GLY A 565 5.28 -11.64 40.85
N PRO A 566 3.99 -11.94 40.61
CA PRO A 566 3.45 -13.26 40.90
C PRO A 566 4.20 -14.31 40.07
N ALA A 567 4.61 -15.42 40.71
CA ALA A 567 5.32 -16.50 40.03
C ALA A 567 4.56 -16.91 38.76
N THR A 568 5.19 -16.70 37.60
CA THR A 568 4.63 -17.13 36.32
C THR A 568 4.51 -18.65 36.33
N PRO A 569 3.31 -19.24 36.15
CA PRO A 569 3.22 -20.68 35.94
C PRO A 569 4.03 -21.03 34.69
N ASP A 570 4.84 -22.08 34.80
CA ASP A 570 5.78 -22.56 33.79
C ASP A 570 5.03 -22.91 32.49
N VAL A 571 4.92 -21.94 31.59
CA VAL A 571 4.31 -22.09 30.27
C VAL A 571 5.23 -21.41 29.28
N SER A 572 5.78 -22.20 28.35
CA SER A 572 6.65 -21.73 27.28
C SER A 572 6.06 -20.49 26.58
N PRO A 573 6.84 -19.39 26.39
CA PRO A 573 6.38 -18.15 25.77
C PRO A 573 5.77 -18.32 24.36
N GLY A 574 6.09 -19.43 23.67
CA GLY A 574 5.55 -19.76 22.36
C GLY A 574 4.04 -20.06 22.33
N ASP A 575 3.44 -20.48 23.46
CA ASP A 575 2.04 -20.91 23.51
C ASP A 575 1.05 -19.78 23.87
N ALA A 576 1.50 -18.74 24.57
CA ALA A 576 0.67 -17.58 24.91
C ALA A 576 0.32 -16.72 23.67
N TYR A 577 1.24 -16.63 22.72
CA TYR A 577 1.05 -15.88 21.47
C TYR A 577 0.07 -16.56 20.50
N ARG A 578 0.11 -17.91 20.38
CA ARG A 578 -0.84 -18.64 19.52
C ARG A 578 -2.29 -18.52 20.01
N ARG A 579 -2.52 -18.39 21.32
CA ARG A 579 -3.88 -18.35 21.89
C ARG A 579 -4.56 -16.99 21.79
N THR A 580 -3.81 -15.89 21.74
CA THR A 580 -4.39 -14.54 21.68
C THR A 580 -4.66 -14.06 20.24
N HIS A 581 -4.04 -14.68 19.23
CA HIS A 581 -4.17 -14.26 17.83
C HIS A 581 -4.67 -15.32 16.83
N ALA A 582 -4.97 -16.55 17.27
CA ALA A 582 -5.74 -17.47 16.45
C ALA A 582 -7.22 -17.00 16.39
N LYS A 583 -7.60 -16.28 15.34
CA LYS A 583 -8.99 -16.32 14.87
C LYS A 583 -9.28 -17.76 14.46
N GLY A 584 -9.81 -18.55 15.39
CA GLY A 584 -10.29 -19.89 15.11
C GLY A 584 -11.31 -19.83 13.97
N ARG A 585 -10.93 -20.37 12.80
CA ARG A 585 -11.91 -20.97 11.88
C ARG A 585 -12.66 -21.99 12.72
N ARG A 586 -13.95 -21.78 12.94
CA ARG A 586 -14.83 -22.87 13.40
C ARG A 586 -14.89 -23.89 12.26
N PRO A 587 -14.42 -25.12 12.44
CA PRO A 587 -14.87 -26.21 11.60
C PRO A 587 -16.26 -26.55 12.11
N ASP A 588 -17.30 -26.00 11.49
CA ASP A 588 -18.63 -26.62 11.44
C ASP A 588 -19.56 -25.79 10.57
N GLY A 589 -19.81 -26.30 9.37
CA GLY A 589 -20.90 -25.86 8.54
C GLY A 589 -22.22 -26.26 9.17
N LYS A 590 -23.05 -25.27 9.52
CA LYS A 590 -24.52 -25.32 9.39
C LYS A 590 -25.11 -23.93 9.64
N ASN A 591 -25.57 -23.32 8.56
CA ASN A 591 -26.54 -22.23 8.59
C ASN A 591 -27.77 -22.67 9.40
N ARG A 592 -28.08 -21.98 10.49
CA ARG A 592 -29.46 -21.85 10.96
C ARG A 592 -29.88 -20.39 10.82
N LYS A 593 -30.65 -20.14 9.75
CA LYS A 593 -31.47 -18.95 9.57
C LYS A 593 -32.42 -18.82 10.76
N ASN A 594 -32.57 -17.58 11.23
CA ASN A 594 -33.67 -17.15 12.08
C ASN A 594 -35.01 -17.53 11.44
N ILE A 595 -35.87 -18.17 12.24
CA ILE A 595 -37.31 -18.17 12.07
C ILE A 595 -37.90 -17.64 13.38
N ARG A 596 -38.66 -16.55 13.22
CA ARG A 596 -39.43 -15.74 14.19
C ARG A 596 -38.67 -14.66 14.92
#